data_AF-D3AN12-F1
#
_entry.id   AF-D3AN12-F1
#
_cell.length_a   1.000
_cell.length_b   1.000
_cell.length_c   1.000
_cell.angle_alpha   90.00
_cell.angle_beta   90.00
_cell.angle_gamma   90.00
#
_symmetry.space_group_name_H-M   'P 1'
#
loop_
_entity.id
_entity.type
_entity.pdbx_description
1 polymer ?
#
loop_
_entity_poly.entity_id
_entity_poly.type
_entity_poly.pdbx_seq_one_letter_code
_entity_poly.pdbx_strand_id
1 'polypeptide(L)'
;MKKCLSVLLSAVMAASLLGGCGSADQKPTSPAAAESTAEGSTTAEAAPAPEKAETAPGEKKQISLWFWSAPADQQVLLKQIIEDDINAVQDDYVLNIEFHAGNDQNIATALAANSGPDIVFTSGPSYVTNYASAGKLENLDRYAEKYGWNDRLLEPIYNLGTYEGSLYGLSNSLMVMGVFYNKKVLSDNGWEVPKTIEEMETIMKAAQEKGLYGSVTGNKGWKPVNANYSSLFLNHIAGPEKVYECLKGEAKWNNPDMVEALNKSAE
;
A
#
# COMPACT_ATOMS: atom_id res chain seq x y z
N MET A 1 -13.73 -34.05 44.08
CA MET A 1 -12.61 -33.08 43.98
C MET A 1 -12.68 -32.16 42.75
N LYS A 2 -13.88 -31.79 42.27
CA LYS A 2 -14.06 -30.72 41.25
C LYS A 2 -15.09 -29.65 41.66
N LYS A 3 -15.58 -29.70 42.91
CA LYS A 3 -16.55 -28.73 43.47
C LYS A 3 -16.01 -27.89 44.62
N CYS A 4 -14.76 -28.11 45.06
CA CYS A 4 -14.09 -27.27 46.08
C CYS A 4 -13.12 -26.25 45.48
N LEU A 5 -12.80 -26.34 44.18
CA LEU A 5 -11.90 -25.39 43.51
C LEU A 5 -12.64 -24.15 42.96
N SER A 6 -13.97 -24.25 42.80
CA SER A 6 -14.82 -23.20 42.21
C SER A 6 -15.25 -22.11 43.21
N VAL A 7 -15.05 -22.34 44.51
CA VAL A 7 -15.47 -21.42 45.58
C VAL A 7 -14.31 -20.53 46.05
N LEU A 8 -13.05 -20.94 45.81
CA LEU A 8 -11.85 -20.20 46.23
C LEU A 8 -11.38 -19.15 45.21
N LEU A 9 -11.81 -19.22 43.95
CA LEU A 9 -11.44 -18.23 42.92
C LEU A 9 -12.39 -17.02 42.85
N SER A 10 -13.58 -17.14 43.43
CA SER A 10 -14.60 -16.08 43.47
C SER A 10 -14.46 -15.13 44.66
N ALA A 11 -13.55 -15.43 45.60
CA ALA A 11 -13.29 -14.61 46.79
C ALA A 11 -12.12 -13.63 46.64
N VAL A 12 -11.33 -13.72 45.56
CA VAL A 12 -10.16 -12.85 45.33
C VAL A 12 -10.48 -11.65 44.41
N MET A 13 -11.61 -11.66 43.71
CA MET A 13 -12.04 -10.54 42.85
C MET A 13 -12.94 -9.49 43.52
N ALA A 14 -13.16 -9.59 44.85
CA ALA A 14 -14.07 -8.68 45.58
C ALA A 14 -13.36 -7.79 46.63
N ALA A 15 -12.02 -7.65 46.57
CA ALA A 15 -11.24 -6.91 47.58
C ALA A 15 -10.36 -5.78 47.02
N SER A 16 -10.67 -5.23 45.85
CA SER A 16 -9.95 -4.07 45.28
C SER A 16 -10.84 -2.87 44.95
N LEU A 17 -12.08 -2.85 45.44
CA LEU A 17 -12.95 -1.68 45.40
C LEU A 17 -13.27 -1.27 46.83
N LEU A 18 -12.50 -0.34 47.41
CA LEU A 18 -12.92 0.70 48.37
C LEU A 18 -11.69 1.34 49.07
N GLY A 19 -11.51 2.64 48.86
CA GLY A 19 -10.58 3.53 49.54
C GLY A 19 -9.76 4.34 48.52
N GLY A 20 -9.89 5.64 48.34
CA GLY A 20 -10.50 6.71 49.13
C GLY A 20 -9.68 7.98 48.85
N CYS A 21 -10.34 9.11 48.59
CA CYS A 21 -9.83 10.39 48.07
C CYS A 21 -8.66 11.05 48.84
N GLY A 22 -7.91 11.91 48.14
CA GLY A 22 -7.16 13.03 48.74
C GLY A 22 -6.29 13.81 47.75
N SER A 23 -6.74 15.00 47.33
CA SER A 23 -6.02 15.94 46.45
C SER A 23 -4.84 16.64 47.12
N ALA A 24 -3.72 16.84 46.39
CA ALA A 24 -2.90 18.06 46.42
C ALA A 24 -1.86 18.06 45.29
N ASP A 25 -1.75 19.21 44.61
CA ASP A 25 -0.76 19.57 43.58
C ASP A 25 0.70 19.21 43.92
N GLN A 26 1.44 18.69 42.94
CA GLN A 26 2.84 19.09 42.68
C GLN A 26 3.38 18.58 41.32
N LYS A 27 4.13 19.46 40.64
CA LYS A 27 4.78 19.36 39.31
C LYS A 27 5.46 18.02 38.97
N PRO A 28 5.57 17.67 37.67
CA PRO A 28 6.45 16.58 37.24
C PRO A 28 7.92 17.04 37.27
N THR A 29 8.71 16.40 38.13
CA THR A 29 10.16 16.48 38.13
C THR A 29 10.71 15.31 37.32
N SER A 30 11.50 15.63 36.29
CA SER A 30 12.32 14.67 35.53
C SER A 30 13.33 13.97 36.45
N PRO A 31 13.61 12.66 36.27
CA PRO A 31 14.88 12.09 36.69
C PRO A 31 15.85 12.00 35.51
N ALA A 32 17.01 12.60 35.75
CA ALA A 32 18.18 12.61 34.91
C ALA A 32 18.83 11.23 34.75
N ALA A 33 19.67 11.19 33.72
CA ALA A 33 20.67 10.22 33.33
C ALA A 33 21.31 9.39 34.47
N ALA A 34 21.51 8.10 34.17
CA ALA A 34 22.55 7.29 34.76
C ALA A 34 23.54 6.88 33.65
N GLU A 35 24.79 7.31 33.80
CA GLU A 35 25.96 6.90 33.02
C GLU A 35 26.26 5.40 33.26
N SER A 36 26.45 4.66 32.17
CA SER A 36 27.73 4.08 31.71
C SER A 36 28.41 3.09 32.65
N THR A 37 28.29 1.81 32.29
CA THR A 37 29.37 0.83 32.42
C THR A 37 29.47 0.05 31.11
N ALA A 38 30.63 0.15 30.47
CA ALA A 38 31.01 -0.59 29.29
C ALA A 38 31.52 -1.98 29.69
N GLU A 39 31.04 -3.04 29.03
CA GLU A 39 31.73 -4.31 28.94
C GLU A 39 31.23 -5.13 27.73
N GLY A 40 32.17 -5.54 26.87
CA GLY A 40 32.05 -6.77 26.08
C GLY A 40 31.35 -6.69 24.72
N SER A 41 31.93 -5.99 23.75
CA SER A 41 31.66 -6.23 22.33
C SER A 41 32.14 -7.62 21.94
N THR A 42 31.21 -8.54 21.69
CA THR A 42 31.47 -9.73 20.87
C THR A 42 30.79 -9.50 19.53
N THR A 43 31.61 -9.20 18.54
CA THR A 43 31.22 -9.10 17.14
C THR A 43 30.72 -10.47 16.69
N ALA A 44 29.41 -10.64 16.56
CA ALA A 44 28.84 -11.78 15.85
C ALA A 44 29.15 -11.58 14.36
N GLU A 45 30.11 -12.34 13.86
CA GLU A 45 30.43 -12.48 12.45
C GLU A 45 29.15 -12.88 11.70
N ALA A 46 28.66 -11.99 10.85
CA ALA A 46 27.53 -12.27 9.99
C ALA A 46 27.91 -13.40 9.04
N ALA A 47 27.17 -14.52 9.10
CA ALA A 47 27.34 -15.62 8.18
C ALA A 47 27.20 -15.10 6.73
N PRO A 48 28.06 -15.54 5.79
CA PRO A 48 27.94 -15.14 4.40
C PRO A 48 26.57 -15.56 3.86
N ALA A 49 25.94 -14.68 3.08
CA ALA A 49 24.71 -14.98 2.37
C ALA A 49 24.91 -16.25 1.51
N PRO A 50 23.91 -17.14 1.41
CA PRO A 50 24.05 -18.34 0.61
C PRO A 50 24.29 -17.96 -0.84
N GLU A 51 25.43 -18.40 -1.36
CA GLU A 51 25.82 -18.28 -2.75
C GLU A 51 24.76 -18.99 -3.61
N LYS A 52 24.16 -18.25 -4.55
CA LYS A 52 23.13 -18.77 -5.47
C LYS A 52 23.78 -19.90 -6.26
N ALA A 53 23.40 -21.15 -5.98
CA ALA A 53 24.00 -22.33 -6.59
C ALA A 53 24.03 -22.20 -8.12
N GLU A 54 25.21 -22.38 -8.72
CA GLU A 54 25.35 -22.38 -10.17
C GLU A 54 24.48 -23.49 -10.78
N THR A 55 23.64 -23.10 -11.74
CA THR A 55 22.71 -24.00 -12.44
C THR A 55 23.51 -24.99 -13.28
N ALA A 56 23.15 -26.28 -13.22
CA ALA A 56 23.86 -27.32 -13.97
C ALA A 56 23.73 -27.11 -15.50
N PRO A 57 24.71 -27.54 -16.32
CA PRO A 57 24.64 -27.39 -17.77
C PRO A 57 23.40 -28.06 -18.35
N GLY A 58 22.55 -27.29 -19.03
CA GLY A 58 21.30 -27.75 -19.66
C GLY A 58 20.03 -27.50 -18.84
N GLU A 59 20.14 -26.99 -17.61
CA GLU A 59 18.99 -26.57 -16.80
C GLU A 59 18.70 -25.07 -17.03
N LYS A 60 17.43 -24.75 -17.32
CA LYS A 60 16.99 -23.36 -17.50
C LYS A 60 17.11 -22.59 -16.19
N LYS A 61 17.59 -21.35 -16.26
CA LYS A 61 17.76 -20.47 -15.10
C LYS A 61 16.39 -20.02 -14.57
N GLN A 62 16.16 -20.21 -13.28
CA GLN A 62 14.92 -19.79 -12.64
C GLN A 62 14.89 -18.27 -12.44
N ILE A 63 13.79 -17.64 -12.82
CA ILE A 63 13.47 -16.23 -12.60
C ILE A 63 12.23 -16.17 -11.73
N SER A 64 12.33 -15.48 -10.61
CA SER A 64 11.24 -15.34 -9.64
C SER A 64 10.55 -13.98 -9.76
N LEU A 65 9.22 -14.00 -9.68
CA LEU A 65 8.39 -12.80 -9.57
C LEU A 65 7.46 -12.98 -8.37
N TRP A 66 7.52 -12.06 -7.41
CA TRP A 66 6.55 -12.03 -6.31
C TRP A 66 5.37 -11.14 -6.67
N PHE A 67 4.16 -11.66 -6.51
CA PHE A 67 2.92 -10.98 -6.88
C PHE A 67 1.91 -10.97 -5.73
N TRP A 68 0.93 -10.06 -5.79
CA TRP A 68 -0.16 -10.03 -4.82
C TRP A 68 -0.95 -11.32 -4.83
N SER A 69 -1.25 -11.84 -3.65
CA SER A 69 -2.18 -12.95 -3.53
C SER A 69 -3.53 -12.63 -4.17
N ALA A 70 -4.09 -13.63 -4.87
CA ALA A 70 -5.40 -13.59 -5.49
C ALA A 70 -6.18 -14.87 -5.11
N PRO A 71 -7.51 -14.93 -5.31
CA PRO A 71 -8.25 -16.19 -5.29
C PRO A 71 -7.60 -17.26 -6.17
N ALA A 72 -7.70 -18.53 -5.78
CA ALA A 72 -6.93 -19.62 -6.40
C ALA A 72 -7.18 -19.77 -7.91
N ASP A 73 -8.42 -19.59 -8.35
CA ASP A 73 -8.80 -19.59 -9.76
C ASP A 73 -8.12 -18.45 -10.54
N GLN A 74 -8.02 -17.27 -9.94
CA GLN A 74 -7.31 -16.14 -10.54
C GLN A 74 -5.79 -16.35 -10.59
N GLN A 75 -5.20 -17.00 -9.57
CA GLN A 75 -3.78 -17.36 -9.59
C GLN A 75 -3.45 -18.30 -10.75
N VAL A 76 -4.31 -19.31 -11.00
CA VAL A 76 -4.17 -20.22 -12.13
C VAL A 76 -4.23 -19.46 -13.46
N LEU A 77 -5.21 -18.58 -13.64
CA LEU A 77 -5.34 -17.78 -14.85
C LEU A 77 -4.14 -16.85 -15.08
N LEU A 78 -3.64 -16.20 -14.02
CA LEU A 78 -2.46 -15.33 -14.12
C LEU A 78 -1.20 -16.10 -14.50
N LYS A 79 -1.00 -17.31 -13.95
CA LYS A 79 0.09 -18.19 -14.38
C LYS A 79 -0.06 -18.60 -15.85
N GLN A 80 -1.25 -18.99 -16.27
CA GLN A 80 -1.48 -19.38 -17.68
C GLN A 80 -1.21 -18.23 -18.66
N ILE A 81 -1.60 -17.01 -18.33
CA ILE A 81 -1.46 -15.86 -19.24
C ILE A 81 -0.04 -15.28 -19.24
N ILE A 82 0.69 -15.38 -18.12
CA ILE A 82 1.99 -14.72 -17.97
C ILE A 82 3.11 -15.74 -17.91
N GLU A 83 3.03 -16.66 -16.96
CA GLU A 83 4.07 -17.67 -16.71
C GLU A 83 4.22 -18.63 -17.89
N ASP A 84 3.13 -19.26 -18.33
CA ASP A 84 3.16 -20.26 -19.39
C ASP A 84 3.54 -19.64 -20.75
N ASP A 85 2.95 -18.49 -21.10
CA ASP A 85 3.25 -17.79 -22.35
C ASP A 85 4.72 -17.34 -22.43
N ILE A 86 5.29 -16.82 -21.33
CA ILE A 86 6.72 -16.46 -21.28
C ILE A 86 7.60 -17.70 -21.36
N ASN A 87 7.25 -18.77 -20.63
CA ASN A 87 8.04 -20.00 -20.58
C ASN A 87 8.01 -20.77 -21.91
N ALA A 88 6.92 -20.65 -22.68
CA ALA A 88 6.78 -21.27 -24.00
C ALA A 88 7.71 -20.67 -25.06
N VAL A 89 8.12 -19.40 -24.90
CA VAL A 89 8.97 -18.67 -25.86
C VAL A 89 10.41 -18.48 -25.38
N GLN A 90 10.76 -19.03 -24.22
CA GLN A 90 12.05 -18.80 -23.58
C GLN A 90 12.84 -20.10 -23.43
N ASP A 91 14.07 -20.11 -23.94
CA ASP A 91 14.95 -21.28 -23.95
C ASP A 91 15.95 -21.30 -22.78
N ASP A 92 16.33 -20.12 -22.26
CA ASP A 92 17.38 -19.99 -21.24
C ASP A 92 16.83 -19.86 -19.81
N TYR A 93 15.57 -19.44 -19.67
CA TYR A 93 14.97 -19.08 -18.39
C TYR A 93 13.59 -19.72 -18.18
N VAL A 94 13.21 -19.86 -16.92
CA VAL A 94 11.85 -20.24 -16.48
C VAL A 94 11.37 -19.20 -15.49
N LEU A 95 10.29 -18.49 -15.83
CA LEU A 95 9.58 -17.62 -14.92
C LEU A 95 8.76 -18.45 -13.94
N ASN A 96 8.82 -18.07 -12.66
CA ASN A 96 7.97 -18.58 -11.60
C ASN A 96 7.32 -17.40 -10.87
N ILE A 97 6.00 -17.33 -10.92
CA ILE A 97 5.20 -16.36 -10.16
C ILE A 97 4.84 -16.97 -8.82
N GLU A 98 5.21 -16.28 -7.75
CA GLU A 98 4.88 -16.61 -6.37
C GLU A 98 3.88 -15.61 -5.80
N PHE A 99 2.76 -16.11 -5.28
CA PHE A 99 1.68 -15.28 -4.77
C PHE A 99 1.78 -15.11 -3.25
N HIS A 100 1.96 -13.86 -2.80
CA HIS A 100 2.20 -13.54 -1.40
C HIS A 100 1.09 -12.67 -0.83
N ALA A 101 0.53 -13.08 0.31
CA ALA A 101 -0.28 -12.19 1.12
C ALA A 101 0.65 -11.14 1.76
N GLY A 102 0.34 -9.86 1.58
CA GLY A 102 1.23 -8.78 2.05
C GLY A 102 2.51 -8.62 1.22
N ASN A 103 2.47 -8.95 -0.08
CA ASN A 103 3.59 -8.87 -1.03
C ASN A 103 4.50 -7.66 -0.84
N ASP A 104 3.95 -6.44 -0.79
CA ASP A 104 4.77 -5.21 -0.69
C ASP A 104 5.60 -5.17 0.61
N GLN A 105 5.04 -5.67 1.72
CA GLN A 105 5.76 -5.78 2.99
C GLN A 105 6.85 -6.85 2.90
N ASN A 106 6.55 -7.99 2.28
CA ASN A 106 7.53 -9.06 2.09
C ASN A 106 8.70 -8.60 1.21
N ILE A 107 8.42 -7.88 0.11
CA ILE A 107 9.42 -7.26 -0.76
C ILE A 107 10.28 -6.27 0.03
N ALA A 108 9.66 -5.36 0.79
CA ALA A 108 10.38 -4.39 1.61
C ALA A 108 11.35 -5.08 2.59
N THR A 109 10.88 -6.12 3.28
CA THR A 109 11.70 -6.90 4.22
C THR A 109 12.82 -7.66 3.50
N ALA A 110 12.54 -8.30 2.36
CA ALA A 110 13.52 -9.07 1.60
C ALA A 110 14.63 -8.15 1.05
N LEU A 111 14.27 -7.03 0.42
CA LEU A 111 15.24 -6.09 -0.15
C LEU A 111 16.09 -5.42 0.94
N ALA A 112 15.52 -5.14 2.11
CA ALA A 112 16.29 -4.67 3.27
C ALA A 112 17.37 -5.68 3.69
N ALA A 113 17.09 -6.98 3.57
CA ALA A 113 18.02 -8.07 3.82
C ALA A 113 18.93 -8.43 2.61
N ASN A 114 18.95 -7.64 1.54
CA ASN A 114 19.67 -7.93 0.29
C ASN A 114 19.26 -9.26 -0.36
N SER A 115 17.97 -9.56 -0.31
CA SER A 115 17.34 -10.75 -0.89
C SER A 115 16.04 -10.36 -1.60
N GLY A 116 15.36 -11.30 -2.23
CA GLY A 116 14.06 -11.07 -2.85
C GLY A 116 13.94 -11.70 -4.23
N PRO A 117 12.84 -11.43 -4.93
CA PRO A 117 12.62 -11.95 -6.28
C PRO A 117 13.55 -11.25 -7.29
N ASP A 118 13.75 -11.89 -8.44
CA ASP A 118 14.45 -11.29 -9.56
C ASP A 118 13.61 -10.16 -10.21
N ILE A 119 12.28 -10.29 -10.17
CA ILE A 119 11.33 -9.25 -10.62
C ILE A 119 10.49 -8.78 -9.42
N VAL A 120 10.66 -7.50 -9.09
CA VAL A 120 9.95 -6.82 -8.00
C VAL A 120 8.66 -6.20 -8.53
N PHE A 121 7.52 -6.58 -7.93
CA PHE A 121 6.21 -6.03 -8.28
C PHE A 121 5.56 -5.38 -7.06
N THR A 122 5.18 -4.10 -7.14
CA THR A 122 4.71 -3.29 -6.01
C THR A 122 3.51 -2.42 -6.35
N SER A 123 2.82 -1.88 -5.32
CA SER A 123 1.59 -1.09 -5.46
C SER A 123 1.76 0.32 -6.04
N GLY A 124 2.95 0.71 -6.48
CA GLY A 124 3.10 1.97 -7.20
C GLY A 124 4.48 2.59 -7.24
N PRO A 125 4.59 3.76 -7.87
CA PRO A 125 5.85 4.44 -8.15
C PRO A 125 6.61 4.91 -6.90
N SER A 126 5.92 5.13 -5.78
CA SER A 126 6.56 5.51 -4.52
C SER A 126 7.55 4.45 -4.01
N TYR A 127 7.35 3.18 -4.35
CA TYR A 127 8.29 2.11 -4.05
C TYR A 127 9.56 2.19 -4.91
N VAL A 128 9.43 2.59 -6.18
CA VAL A 128 10.57 2.73 -7.10
C VAL A 128 11.58 3.75 -6.55
N THR A 129 11.12 4.94 -6.15
CA THR A 129 11.96 5.97 -5.52
C THR A 129 12.70 5.43 -4.29
N ASN A 130 12.00 4.74 -3.39
CA ASN A 130 12.59 4.25 -2.15
C ASN A 130 13.64 3.15 -2.41
N TYR A 131 13.38 2.24 -3.34
CA TYR A 131 14.29 1.13 -3.62
C TYR A 131 15.46 1.53 -4.53
N ALA A 132 15.24 2.43 -5.49
CA ALA A 132 16.32 2.99 -6.32
C ALA A 132 17.29 3.82 -5.48
N SER A 133 16.79 4.71 -4.61
CA SER A 133 17.65 5.49 -3.68
C SER A 133 18.43 4.61 -2.70
N ALA A 134 17.90 3.45 -2.35
CA ALA A 134 18.57 2.45 -1.52
C ALA A 134 19.49 1.48 -2.31
N GLY A 135 19.66 1.68 -3.62
CA GLY A 135 20.51 0.84 -4.48
C GLY A 135 20.00 -0.59 -4.66
N LYS A 136 18.69 -0.82 -4.54
CA LYS A 136 18.06 -2.16 -4.58
C LYS A 136 17.48 -2.52 -5.94
N LEU A 137 17.43 -1.58 -6.88
CA LEU A 137 16.90 -1.77 -8.22
C LEU A 137 18.01 -1.58 -9.26
N GLU A 138 17.97 -2.41 -10.30
CA GLU A 138 18.83 -2.29 -11.48
C GLU A 138 18.45 -1.04 -12.29
N ASN A 139 19.45 -0.29 -12.75
CA ASN A 139 19.21 0.78 -13.74
C ASN A 139 18.81 0.16 -15.08
N LEU A 140 17.67 0.60 -15.61
CA LEU A 140 17.05 0.04 -16.80
C LEU A 140 17.32 0.83 -18.09
N ASP A 141 18.10 1.92 -18.05
CA ASP A 141 18.29 2.82 -19.19
C ASP A 141 18.86 2.09 -20.42
N ARG A 142 19.84 1.20 -20.21
CA ARG A 142 20.41 0.38 -21.30
C ARG A 142 19.35 -0.51 -21.98
N TYR A 143 18.36 -0.98 -21.24
CA TYR A 143 17.29 -1.80 -21.78
C TYR A 143 16.24 -0.93 -22.46
N ALA A 144 15.93 0.22 -21.88
CA ALA A 144 15.04 1.21 -22.48
C ALA A 144 15.55 1.67 -23.86
N GLU A 145 16.85 1.95 -23.98
CA GLU A 145 17.50 2.27 -25.26
C GLU A 145 17.44 1.07 -26.22
N LYS A 146 17.93 -0.10 -25.78
CA LYS A 146 18.00 -1.31 -26.62
C LYS A 146 16.64 -1.72 -27.22
N TYR A 147 15.57 -1.61 -26.43
CA TYR A 147 14.23 -2.07 -26.82
C TYR A 147 13.30 -0.93 -27.25
N GLY A 148 13.80 0.31 -27.32
CA GLY A 148 13.04 1.48 -27.73
C GLY A 148 11.85 1.77 -26.82
N TRP A 149 11.99 1.61 -25.50
CA TRP A 149 10.87 1.78 -24.57
C TRP A 149 10.36 3.23 -24.52
N ASN A 150 11.23 4.21 -24.75
CA ASN A 150 10.85 5.63 -24.82
C ASN A 150 9.76 5.90 -25.87
N ASP A 151 9.76 5.16 -26.98
CA ASP A 151 8.80 5.34 -28.08
C ASP A 151 7.59 4.41 -27.97
N ARG A 152 7.69 3.36 -27.13
CA ARG A 152 6.67 2.30 -27.00
C ARG A 152 5.78 2.46 -25.79
N LEU A 153 6.25 3.18 -24.78
CA LEU A 153 5.52 3.41 -23.54
C LEU A 153 4.94 4.82 -23.52
N LEU A 154 3.79 4.97 -22.86
CA LEU A 154 3.25 6.29 -22.60
C LEU A 154 4.20 7.05 -21.66
N GLU A 155 4.47 8.31 -21.97
CA GLU A 155 5.37 9.15 -21.17
C GLU A 155 5.05 9.14 -19.66
N PRO A 156 3.78 9.22 -19.20
CA PRO A 156 3.48 9.11 -17.78
C PRO A 156 3.92 7.78 -17.16
N ILE A 157 3.76 6.65 -17.88
CA ILE A 157 4.17 5.32 -17.40
C ILE A 157 5.70 5.25 -17.25
N TYR A 158 6.42 5.83 -18.23
CA TYR A 158 7.87 5.88 -18.20
C TYR A 158 8.36 6.73 -17.03
N ASN A 159 7.86 7.96 -16.91
CA ASN A 159 8.28 8.92 -15.89
C ASN A 159 8.02 8.43 -14.47
N LEU A 160 6.91 7.72 -14.23
CA LEU A 160 6.61 7.10 -12.93
C LEU A 160 7.64 6.05 -12.49
N GLY A 161 8.40 5.49 -13.43
CA GLY A 161 9.47 4.55 -13.17
C GLY A 161 10.85 5.19 -12.96
N THR A 162 10.96 6.51 -13.03
CA THR A 162 12.25 7.21 -12.97
C THR A 162 12.59 7.70 -11.56
N TYR A 163 13.88 7.64 -11.23
CA TYR A 163 14.46 8.22 -10.04
C TYR A 163 15.76 8.93 -10.44
N GLU A 164 15.93 10.19 -10.04
CA GLU A 164 17.09 11.03 -10.39
C GLU A 164 17.44 11.02 -11.90
N GLY A 165 16.41 10.95 -12.75
CA GLY A 165 16.56 11.01 -14.21
C GLY A 165 16.89 9.68 -14.90
N SER A 166 17.02 8.58 -14.14
CA SER A 166 17.24 7.24 -14.68
C SER A 166 16.03 6.32 -14.45
N LEU A 167 15.80 5.35 -15.33
CA LEU A 167 14.69 4.41 -15.24
C LEU A 167 15.04 3.24 -14.31
N TYR A 168 14.16 2.93 -13.36
CA TYR A 168 14.33 1.81 -12.41
C TYR A 168 13.13 0.88 -12.31
N GLY A 169 12.01 1.23 -12.92
CA GLY A 169 10.81 0.41 -12.92
C GLY A 169 9.90 0.73 -14.09
N LEU A 170 8.94 -0.15 -14.36
CA LEU A 170 7.91 0.06 -15.37
C LEU A 170 6.54 -0.17 -14.73
N SER A 171 5.63 0.78 -14.94
CA SER A 171 4.23 0.57 -14.56
C SER A 171 3.52 -0.25 -15.65
N ASN A 172 2.81 -1.30 -15.25
CA ASN A 172 2.05 -2.15 -16.18
C ASN A 172 0.65 -1.62 -16.50
N SER A 173 0.19 -0.59 -15.76
CA SER A 173 -1.14 -0.01 -15.93
C SER A 173 -1.16 1.44 -15.47
N LEU A 174 -2.15 2.18 -15.97
CA LEU A 174 -2.56 3.47 -15.43
C LEU A 174 -3.89 3.28 -14.70
N MET A 175 -3.95 3.78 -13.47
CA MET A 175 -5.16 3.77 -12.68
C MET A 175 -5.78 5.16 -12.69
N VAL A 176 -7.06 5.23 -13.04
CA VAL A 176 -7.84 6.47 -13.03
C VAL A 176 -8.98 6.32 -12.02
N MET A 177 -9.27 7.40 -11.30
CA MET A 177 -10.44 7.44 -10.43
C MET A 177 -11.62 8.06 -11.16
N GLY A 178 -12.82 7.53 -10.90
CA GLY A 178 -14.05 8.01 -11.52
C GLY A 178 -15.26 7.64 -10.68
N VAL A 179 -16.35 8.36 -10.92
CA VAL A 179 -17.65 8.11 -10.28
C VAL A 179 -18.49 7.23 -11.21
N PHE A 180 -18.84 6.04 -10.71
CA PHE A 180 -19.78 5.16 -11.37
C PHE A 180 -21.20 5.44 -10.86
N TYR A 181 -22.17 5.47 -11.77
CA TYR A 181 -23.57 5.71 -11.44
C TYR A 181 -24.49 4.73 -12.16
N ASN A 182 -25.66 4.47 -11.57
CA ASN A 182 -26.68 3.62 -12.17
C ASN A 182 -27.58 4.46 -13.10
N LYS A 183 -27.39 4.31 -14.42
CA LYS A 183 -28.16 5.01 -15.46
C LYS A 183 -29.68 4.83 -15.31
N LYS A 184 -30.14 3.63 -14.94
CA LYS A 184 -31.56 3.35 -14.76
C LYS A 184 -32.14 4.10 -13.57
N VAL A 185 -31.40 4.16 -12.45
CA VAL A 185 -31.84 4.93 -11.27
C VAL A 185 -31.99 6.41 -11.59
N LEU A 186 -31.04 7.01 -12.34
CA LEU A 186 -31.18 8.40 -12.77
C LEU A 186 -32.42 8.59 -13.67
N SER A 187 -32.56 7.76 -14.70
CA SER A 187 -33.67 7.83 -15.65
C SER A 187 -35.05 7.64 -15.01
N ASP A 188 -35.22 6.64 -14.12
CA ASP A 188 -36.49 6.35 -13.45
C ASP A 188 -36.95 7.50 -12.55
N ASN A 189 -36.01 8.34 -12.10
CA ASN A 189 -36.27 9.46 -11.21
C ASN A 189 -36.25 10.82 -11.92
N GLY A 190 -36.01 10.86 -13.23
CA GLY A 190 -35.90 12.11 -14.00
C GLY A 190 -34.69 12.96 -13.63
N TRP A 191 -33.60 12.33 -13.17
CA TRP A 191 -32.35 13.01 -12.85
C TRP A 191 -31.37 12.94 -14.03
N GLU A 192 -30.71 14.06 -14.30
CA GLU A 192 -29.63 14.13 -15.28
C GLU A 192 -28.31 13.65 -14.66
N VAL A 193 -27.33 13.33 -15.51
CA VAL A 193 -25.98 12.98 -15.04
C VAL A 193 -25.32 14.23 -14.47
N PRO A 194 -24.97 14.26 -13.16
CA PRO A 194 -24.41 15.46 -12.55
C PRO A 194 -23.06 15.82 -13.17
N LYS A 195 -22.83 17.12 -13.34
CA LYS A 195 -21.60 17.73 -13.85
C LYS A 195 -20.82 18.44 -12.77
N THR A 196 -21.47 18.79 -11.67
CA THR A 196 -20.84 19.41 -10.49
C THR A 196 -21.10 18.59 -9.23
N ILE A 197 -20.33 18.87 -8.19
CA ILE A 197 -20.50 18.25 -6.87
C ILE A 197 -21.84 18.65 -6.27
N GLU A 198 -22.28 19.90 -6.45
CA GLU A 198 -23.56 20.40 -5.94
C GLU A 198 -24.76 19.70 -6.60
N GLU A 199 -24.68 19.45 -7.92
CA GLU A 199 -25.68 18.65 -8.63
C GLU A 199 -25.70 17.21 -8.14
N MET A 200 -24.52 16.62 -7.93
CA MET A 200 -24.38 15.27 -7.38
C MET A 200 -25.01 15.18 -5.99
N GLU A 201 -24.73 16.12 -5.10
CA GLU A 201 -25.30 16.18 -3.75
C GLU A 201 -26.81 16.36 -3.75
N THR A 202 -27.32 17.17 -4.68
CA THR A 202 -28.77 17.34 -4.84
C THR A 202 -29.43 16.02 -5.21
N ILE A 203 -28.84 15.27 -6.15
CA ILE A 203 -29.31 13.93 -6.52
C ILE A 203 -29.18 12.94 -5.36
N MET A 204 -28.05 12.98 -4.63
CA MET A 204 -27.82 12.10 -3.47
C MET A 204 -28.85 12.32 -2.35
N LYS A 205 -29.17 13.59 -2.03
CA LYS A 205 -30.20 13.94 -1.05
C LYS A 205 -31.58 13.48 -1.52
N ALA A 206 -31.95 13.73 -2.77
CA ALA A 206 -33.22 13.28 -3.33
C ALA A 206 -33.33 11.74 -3.40
N ALA A 207 -32.21 11.03 -3.57
CA ALA A 207 -32.15 9.58 -3.49
C ALA A 207 -32.40 9.09 -2.06
N GLN A 208 -31.77 9.69 -1.07
CA GLN A 208 -31.96 9.36 0.35
C GLN A 208 -33.42 9.59 0.81
N GLU A 209 -34.05 10.70 0.38
CA GLU A 209 -35.47 10.98 0.67
C GLU A 209 -36.41 9.89 0.12
N LYS A 210 -36.00 9.21 -0.95
CA LYS A 210 -36.72 8.08 -1.55
C LYS A 210 -36.32 6.71 -0.98
N GLY A 211 -35.47 6.68 0.05
CA GLY A 211 -34.95 5.44 0.66
C GLY A 211 -33.90 4.71 -0.19
N LEU A 212 -33.29 5.39 -1.17
CA LEU A 212 -32.20 4.87 -1.99
C LEU A 212 -30.83 5.27 -1.41
N TYR A 213 -29.77 4.55 -1.79
CA TYR A 213 -28.40 4.95 -1.48
C TYR A 213 -27.97 6.12 -2.38
N GLY A 214 -27.52 7.23 -1.78
CA GLY A 214 -26.92 8.36 -2.51
C GLY A 214 -25.49 8.08 -2.96
N SER A 215 -24.68 7.44 -2.12
CA SER A 215 -23.32 6.98 -2.43
C SER A 215 -23.10 5.60 -1.84
N VAL A 216 -22.26 4.81 -2.49
CA VAL A 216 -21.88 3.47 -2.04
C VAL A 216 -20.36 3.35 -2.07
N THR A 217 -19.78 3.07 -0.91
CA THR A 217 -18.36 2.73 -0.76
C THR A 217 -18.25 1.48 0.11
N GLY A 218 -17.22 0.67 -0.12
CA GLY A 218 -17.04 -0.60 0.58
C GLY A 218 -15.56 -0.89 0.82
N ASN A 219 -15.22 -1.22 2.07
CA ASN A 219 -13.83 -1.47 2.48
C ASN A 219 -13.62 -2.81 3.20
N LYS A 220 -14.64 -3.69 3.20
CA LYS A 220 -14.59 -4.98 3.89
C LYS A 220 -13.47 -5.88 3.37
N GLY A 221 -13.22 -5.88 2.06
CA GLY A 221 -12.18 -6.70 1.42
C GLY A 221 -10.78 -6.11 1.54
N TRP A 222 -10.64 -4.81 1.25
CA TRP A 222 -9.35 -4.11 1.25
C TRP A 222 -9.49 -2.76 1.94
N LYS A 223 -9.17 -2.70 3.23
CA LYS A 223 -9.29 -1.49 4.05
C LYS A 223 -8.51 -0.27 3.51
N PRO A 224 -7.32 -0.41 2.90
CA PRO A 224 -6.60 0.73 2.35
C PRO A 224 -7.35 1.48 1.22
N VAL A 225 -8.44 0.92 0.67
CA VAL A 225 -9.32 1.65 -0.27
C VAL A 225 -9.84 2.97 0.28
N ASN A 226 -9.91 3.11 1.61
CA ASN A 226 -10.30 4.37 2.25
C ASN A 226 -9.34 5.52 1.86
N ALA A 227 -8.05 5.23 1.61
CA ALA A 227 -7.10 6.24 1.14
C ALA A 227 -7.45 6.75 -0.27
N ASN A 228 -7.96 5.88 -1.14
CA ASN A 228 -8.45 6.27 -2.48
C ASN A 228 -9.71 7.13 -2.35
N TYR A 229 -10.59 6.78 -1.41
CA TYR A 229 -11.79 7.57 -1.16
C TYR A 229 -11.43 8.97 -0.63
N SER A 230 -10.56 9.08 0.36
CA SER A 230 -10.10 10.38 0.86
C SER A 230 -9.34 11.18 -0.20
N SER A 231 -8.52 10.53 -1.03
CA SER A 231 -7.75 11.23 -2.07
C SER A 231 -8.63 11.81 -3.17
N LEU A 232 -9.83 11.27 -3.43
CA LEU A 232 -10.83 11.90 -4.31
C LEU A 232 -11.15 13.31 -3.81
N PHE A 233 -11.54 13.46 -2.55
CA PHE A 233 -11.90 14.76 -1.99
C PHE A 233 -10.71 15.70 -1.91
N LEU A 234 -9.55 15.21 -1.46
CA LEU A 234 -8.35 16.04 -1.39
C LEU A 234 -7.97 16.60 -2.76
N ASN A 235 -7.95 15.77 -3.81
CA ASN A 235 -7.58 16.23 -5.14
C ASN A 235 -8.66 17.09 -5.82
N HIS A 236 -9.94 16.80 -5.62
CA HIS A 236 -11.02 17.50 -6.32
C HIS A 236 -11.56 18.73 -5.59
N ILE A 237 -11.37 18.84 -4.27
CA ILE A 237 -11.77 20.00 -3.47
C ILE A 237 -10.56 20.92 -3.23
N ALA A 238 -9.48 20.42 -2.63
CA ALA A 238 -8.29 21.24 -2.36
C ALA A 238 -7.44 21.48 -3.61
N GLY A 239 -7.59 20.64 -4.65
CA GLY A 239 -6.84 20.71 -5.90
C GLY A 239 -5.56 19.87 -5.88
N PRO A 240 -5.19 19.24 -7.01
CA PRO A 240 -4.05 18.31 -7.07
C PRO A 240 -2.70 18.99 -6.79
N GLU A 241 -2.55 20.26 -7.16
CA GLU A 241 -1.35 21.05 -6.89
C GLU A 241 -1.12 21.23 -5.38
N LYS A 242 -2.18 21.54 -4.63
CA LYS A 242 -2.12 21.69 -3.17
C LYS A 242 -1.78 20.39 -2.47
N VAL A 243 -2.35 19.28 -2.94
CA VAL A 243 -2.00 17.93 -2.47
C VAL A 243 -0.53 17.66 -2.73
N TYR A 244 -0.02 18.02 -3.92
CA TYR A 244 1.37 17.81 -4.28
C TYR A 244 2.35 18.67 -3.46
N GLU A 245 2.03 19.93 -3.17
CA GLU A 245 2.79 20.77 -2.22
C GLU A 245 2.88 20.11 -0.83
N CYS A 246 1.78 19.52 -0.34
CA CYS A 246 1.79 18.80 0.94
C CYS A 246 2.66 17.54 0.89
N LEU A 247 2.62 16.78 -0.21
CA LEU A 247 3.44 15.58 -0.41
C LEU A 247 4.94 15.91 -0.46
N LYS A 248 5.32 17.07 -1.02
CA LYS A 248 6.70 17.56 -1.04
C LYS A 248 7.15 18.21 0.29
N GLY A 249 6.23 18.38 1.23
CA GLY A 249 6.50 19.09 2.50
C GLY A 249 6.59 20.61 2.36
N GLU A 250 6.17 21.17 1.21
CA GLU A 250 6.12 22.61 0.95
C GLU A 250 4.89 23.26 1.61
N ALA A 251 3.83 22.48 1.86
CA ALA A 251 2.65 22.88 2.61
C ALA A 251 2.34 21.90 3.75
N LYS A 252 1.65 22.38 4.79
CA LYS A 252 1.18 21.53 5.90
C LYS A 252 -0.15 20.87 5.55
N TRP A 253 -0.32 19.61 5.95
CA TRP A 253 -1.57 18.86 5.76
C TRP A 253 -2.79 19.43 6.49
N ASN A 254 -2.61 20.23 7.54
CA ASN A 254 -3.71 20.85 8.28
C ASN A 254 -4.05 22.27 7.80
N ASN A 255 -3.70 22.61 6.55
CA ASN A 255 -4.09 23.88 5.95
C ASN A 255 -5.62 23.94 5.67
N PRO A 256 -6.20 25.14 5.52
CA PRO A 256 -7.64 25.30 5.32
C PRO A 256 -8.23 24.49 4.17
N ASP A 257 -7.54 24.42 3.03
CA ASP A 257 -8.01 23.71 1.82
C ASP A 257 -8.13 22.19 2.09
N MET A 258 -7.14 21.60 2.77
CA MET A 258 -7.18 20.19 3.16
C MET A 258 -8.27 19.89 4.19
N VAL A 259 -8.48 20.80 5.14
CA VAL A 259 -9.55 20.69 6.14
C VAL A 259 -10.91 20.78 5.48
N GLU A 260 -11.11 21.69 4.54
CA GLU A 260 -12.33 21.82 3.75
C GLU A 260 -12.63 20.54 2.96
N ALA A 261 -11.64 20.01 2.26
CA ALA A 261 -11.77 18.75 1.52
C ALA A 261 -12.20 17.57 2.41
N LEU A 262 -11.61 17.46 3.61
CA LEU A 262 -11.98 16.41 4.56
C LEU A 262 -13.38 16.62 5.14
N ASN A 263 -13.75 17.86 5.48
CA ASN A 263 -15.11 18.17 5.94
C ASN A 263 -16.14 17.82 4.85
N LYS A 264 -15.83 18.14 3.59
CA LYS A 264 -16.68 17.82 2.45
C LYS A 264 -16.91 16.31 2.28
N SER A 265 -15.91 15.49 2.61
CA SER A 265 -16.04 14.02 2.57
C SER A 265 -16.99 13.42 3.60
N ALA A 266 -17.35 14.19 4.64
CA ALA A 266 -18.22 13.77 5.73
C ALA A 266 -19.70 14.18 5.54
N GLU A 267 -19.98 15.08 4.60
CA GLU A 267 -21.32 15.52 4.21
C GLU A 267 -22.06 14.46 3.38
#